data_AF-A0A1V6DI12-F1
#
_entry.id   AF-A0A1V6DI12-F1
#
_cell.length_a   1.000
_cell.length_b   1.000
_cell.length_c   1.000
_cell.angle_alpha   90.00
_cell.angle_beta   90.00
_cell.angle_gamma   90.00
#
_symmetry.space_group_name_H-M   'P 1'
#
loop_
_entity.id
_entity.type
_entity.pdbx_description
1 polymer ?
#
loop_
_entity_poly.entity_id
_entity_poly.type
_entity_poly.pdbx_seq_one_letter_code
_entity_poly.pdbx_strand_id
1 'polypeptide(L)' 'MVHGEARTEDAPLLKSIADQICGRTVCPMGESSAWPTQSYVAKFNDEFVNYEQIKKTRPAGAPKLI' A
#
# COMPACT_ATOMS: atom_id res chain seq x y z
N MET A 1 -4.42 -3.21 -4.97
CA MET A 1 -4.92 -1.83 -5.17
C MET A 1 -5.29 -1.57 -6.62
N VAL A 2 -4.35 -1.57 -7.57
CA VAL A 2 -4.60 -1.13 -8.96
C VAL A 2 -5.71 -1.92 -9.71
N HIS A 3 -5.88 -3.21 -9.43
CA HIS A 3 -6.96 -4.06 -9.97
C HIS A 3 -8.29 -3.96 -9.20
N GLY A 4 -8.36 -3.15 -8.15
CA GLY A 4 -9.57 -2.95 -7.35
C GLY A 4 -9.87 -4.07 -6.35
N GLU A 5 -8.97 -5.02 -6.14
CA GLU A 5 -9.18 -6.17 -5.23
C GLU A 5 -8.53 -5.96 -3.86
N ALA A 6 -8.25 -4.71 -3.48
CA ALA A 6 -7.65 -4.45 -2.17
C ALA A 6 -8.70 -4.59 -1.06
N ARG A 7 -8.25 -5.21 0.04
CA ARG A 7 -9.01 -5.50 1.25
C ARG A 7 -8.57 -4.57 2.38
N THR A 8 -9.43 -4.37 3.37
CA THR A 8 -9.10 -3.54 4.55
C THR A 8 -7.90 -4.07 5.33
N GLU A 9 -7.66 -5.39 5.30
CA GLU A 9 -6.50 -6.04 5.94
C GLU A 9 -5.16 -5.79 5.21
N ASP A 10 -5.18 -5.28 3.97
CA ASP A 10 -3.95 -5.14 3.19
C ASP A 10 -3.06 -4.00 3.74
N ALA A 11 -3.63 -2.95 4.34
CA ALA A 11 -2.85 -1.89 4.98
C ALA A 11 -1.99 -2.38 6.15
N PRO A 12 -2.56 -3.04 7.19
CA PRO A 12 -1.74 -3.57 8.28
C PRO A 12 -0.78 -4.66 7.79
N LEU A 13 -1.15 -5.45 6.78
CA LEU A 13 -0.26 -6.44 6.17
C LEU A 13 0.96 -5.79 5.50
N LEU A 14 0.75 -4.76 4.67
CA LEU A 14 1.84 -4.01 4.01
C LEU A 14 2.80 -3.40 5.03
N LYS A 15 2.26 -2.84 6.12
CA LYS A 15 3.08 -2.29 7.19
C LYS A 15 3.87 -3.38 7.91
N SER A 16 3.24 -4.52 8.22
CA SER A 16 3.93 -5.67 8.82
C SER A 16 5.08 -6.18 7.96
N ILE A 17 4.89 -6.26 6.63
CA ILE A 17 5.94 -6.70 5.70
C ILE A 17 7.10 -5.70 5.71
N ALA A 18 6.81 -4.40 5.63
CA ALA A 18 7.84 -3.37 5.65
C ALA A 18 8.62 -3.36 6.98
N ASP A 19 7.93 -3.56 8.12
CA ASP A 19 8.54 -3.69 9.45
C ASP A 19 9.45 -4.94 9.55
N GLN A 20 9.20 -5.99 8.76
CA GLN A 20 10.10 -7.16 8.68
C GLN A 20 11.30 -6.94 7.76
N ILE A 21 11.26 -5.99 6.83
CA ILE A 21 12.39 -5.69 5.93
C ILE A 21 13.38 -4.74 6.62
N CYS A 22 12.88 -3.71 7.28
CA CYS A 22 13.70 -2.76 8.03
C CYS A 22 14.51 -3.46 9.14
N GLY A 23 15.81 -3.19 9.19
CA GLY A 23 16.72 -3.81 10.16
C GLY A 23 17.02 -5.31 9.93
N ARG A 24 16.48 -5.94 8.88
CA ARG A 24 16.76 -7.34 8.51
C ARG A 24 17.32 -7.52 7.09
N THR A 25 17.77 -6.42 6.47
CA THR A 25 18.39 -6.40 5.14
C THR A 25 19.85 -5.95 5.23
N VAL A 26 20.72 -6.54 4.41
CA VAL A 26 22.12 -6.11 4.25
C VAL A 26 22.27 -4.94 3.26
N CYS A 27 21.35 -4.85 2.30
CA CYS A 27 21.39 -3.85 1.24
C CYS A 27 20.46 -2.67 1.56
N PRO A 28 20.92 -1.41 1.42
CA PRO A 28 20.11 -0.22 1.69
C PRO A 28 18.91 -0.08 0.74
N MET A 29 18.92 -0.75 -0.41
CA MET A 29 17.77 -0.82 -1.31
C MET A 29 16.53 -1.43 -0.63
N GLY A 30 16.74 -2.37 0.29
CA GLY A 30 15.65 -2.98 1.05
C GLY A 30 14.95 -1.96 1.94
N GLU A 31 15.70 -1.15 2.67
CA GLU A 31 15.15 -0.08 3.51
C GLU A 31 14.53 1.04 2.67
N SER A 32 15.15 1.37 1.53
CA SER A 32 14.62 2.33 0.57
C SER A 32 13.24 1.92 0.02
N SER A 33 12.93 0.62 0.01
CA SER A 33 11.62 0.11 -0.43
C SER A 33 10.62 0.03 0.74
N ALA A 34 11.09 -0.21 1.97
CA ALA A 34 10.25 -0.38 3.16
C ALA A 34 9.75 0.96 3.75
N TRP A 35 10.62 1.95 3.87
CA TRP A 35 10.27 3.27 4.42
C TRP A 35 9.16 4.01 3.65
N PRO A 36 9.15 4.06 2.29
CA PRO A 36 8.04 4.67 1.59
C PRO A 36 6.72 3.91 1.83
N THR A 37 6.74 2.58 1.91
CA THR A 37 5.54 1.79 2.22
C THR A 37 5.00 2.12 3.62
N GLN A 38 5.87 2.16 4.63
CA GLN A 38 5.49 2.55 6.00
C GLN A 38 4.92 3.97 6.04
N SER A 39 5.58 4.92 5.37
CA SER A 39 5.16 6.33 5.31
C SER A 39 3.80 6.47 4.62
N TYR A 40 3.58 5.78 3.50
CA TYR A 40 2.30 5.81 2.79
C TYR A 40 1.17 5.20 3.62
N VAL A 41 1.38 4.04 4.23
CA VAL A 41 0.36 3.39 5.07
C VAL A 41 0.05 4.25 6.31
N ALA A 42 1.04 4.96 6.88
CA ALA A 42 0.83 5.84 8.01
C ALA A 42 0.09 7.13 7.62
N LYS A 43 0.46 7.75 6.49
CA LYS A 43 -0.08 9.04 6.07
C LYS A 43 -1.45 8.95 5.42
N PHE A 44 -1.70 7.88 4.66
CA PHE A 44 -2.92 7.70 3.88
C PHE A 44 -3.75 6.52 4.39
N ASN A 45 -3.61 6.16 5.67
CA ASN A 45 -4.28 4.99 6.24
C ASN A 45 -5.79 4.97 5.97
N ASP A 46 -6.43 6.13 6.08
CA ASP A 46 -7.86 6.30 5.83
C ASP A 46 -8.27 5.90 4.41
N GLU A 47 -7.44 6.23 3.40
CA GLU A 47 -7.68 5.83 2.01
C GLU A 47 -7.57 4.32 1.79
N PHE A 48 -6.73 3.63 2.58
CA PHE A 48 -6.65 2.17 2.53
C PHE A 48 -7.84 1.50 3.21
N VAL A 49 -8.30 2.02 4.35
CA VAL A 49 -9.45 1.48 5.07
C VAL A 49 -10.75 1.71 4.29
N ASN A 50 -10.89 2.90 3.71
CA ASN A 50 -12.05 3.31 2.93
C ASN A 50 -11.94 2.96 1.44
N TYR A 51 -10.96 2.12 1.06
CA TYR A 51 -10.68 1.80 -0.34
C TYR A 51 -11.89 1.23 -1.08
N GLU A 52 -12.74 0.43 -0.43
CA GLU A 52 -13.96 -0.10 -1.02
C GLU A 52 -14.98 0.99 -1.40
N GLN A 53 -15.01 2.09 -0.64
CA GLN A 53 -15.85 3.24 -0.95
C GLN A 53 -15.25 4.07 -2.09
N ILE A 54 -13.93 4.26 -2.08
CA ILE A 54 -13.18 5.00 -3.12
C ILE A 54 -13.20 4.26 -4.47
N LYS A 55 -13.21 2.92 -4.47
CA LYS A 55 -13.31 2.11 -5.69
C LYS A 55 -14.58 2.44 -6.49
N LYS A 56 -15.68 2.79 -5.83
CA LYS A 56 -16.96 3.14 -6.48
C LYS A 56 -16.93 4.49 -7.19
N THR A 57 -16.02 5.38 -6.80
CA THR A 57 -15.84 6.74 -7.35
C THR A 57 -14.66 6.83 -8.32
N ARG A 58 -14.01 5.71 -8.68
CA ARG A 58 -12.89 5.72 -9.63
C ARG A 58 -13.34 6.30 -10.99
N PRO A 59 -12.64 7.30 -11.54
CA PRO A 59 -13.05 7.93 -12.80
C PRO A 59 -13.02 6.91 -13.95
N ALA A 60 -14.06 6.94 -14.78
CA ALA A 60 -14.31 5.99 -15.86
C ALA A 60 -13.18 5.91 -16.92
N GLY A 61 -12.24 6.86 -16.94
CA GLY A 61 -11.10 6.92 -17.86
C GLY A 61 -9.78 6.35 -17.32
N ALA A 62 -9.76 5.72 -16.15
CA ALA A 62 -8.52 5.15 -15.62
C ALA A 62 -7.99 4.04 -16.54
N PRO A 63 -6.70 4.05 -16.93
CA PRO A 63 -6.15 3.07 -17.85
C PRO A 63 -6.34 1.65 -17.32
N LYS A 64 -6.65 0.74 -18.25
CA LYS A 64 -6.72 -0.70 -17.96
C LYS A 64 -5.29 -1.15 -17.64
N LEU A 65 -5.04 -1.47 -16.37
CA LEU A 65 -3.76 -2.00 -15.95
C LEU A 65 -3.66 -3.42 -16.49
N ILE A 66 -2.69 -3.62 -17.37
CA ILE A 66 -2.33 -4.90 -17.99
C ILE A 66 -1.84 -5.90 -16.95
#